data_AF-A0A523PZC1-F1
#
_entry.id   AF-A0A523PZC1-F1
#
_cell.length_a   1.000
_cell.length_b   1.000
_cell.length_c   1.000
_cell.angle_alpha   90.00
_cell.angle_beta   90.00
_cell.angle_gamma   90.00
#
_symmetry.space_group_name_H-M   'P 1'
#
loop_
_entity.id
_entity.type
_entity.pdbx_description
1 polymer ?
#
loop_
_entity_poly.entity_id
_entity_poly.type
_entity_poly.pdbx_seq_one_letter_code
_entity_poly.pdbx_strand_id
1 'polypeptide(L)'
;MFGIKKMPFVWVFVFCLVVKCLFLFTHHIQEDAFISWRVAQNLLEYGVLGYNGNVPISASTTHLYVFLSAIFQAIFGFERFVYPLLLFNIFCFTLGSYYFLRVFQAKEEPSFAWIFLLFNLSPPGIKASILGMEYGLVMLLYGLLLYFGLVKKEKKALFIIPFLLLWLRLDMAIFLVFSFFAWIYGHRSFPVYMVLGGILGLATVLGFNYMYFGEVINHTISAKKVAYQDLVLYPGWKRFNFMLKKEFGFLWGCMLCLKPFCM
;
A
#
# COMPACT_ATOMS: atom_id res chain seq x y z
N MET A 1 3.13 23.74 32.99
CA MET A 1 2.11 23.76 31.92
C MET A 1 2.78 24.34 30.67
N PHE A 2 3.49 23.50 29.89
CA PHE A 2 4.17 23.97 28.67
C PHE A 2 3.11 24.24 27.61
N GLY A 3 2.84 25.52 27.34
CA GLY A 3 1.97 25.94 26.24
C GLY A 3 2.61 25.53 24.93
N ILE A 4 2.17 24.40 24.36
CA ILE A 4 2.59 23.97 23.03
C ILE A 4 2.02 24.98 22.03
N LYS A 5 2.87 25.93 21.62
CA LYS A 5 2.58 26.88 20.55
C LYS A 5 2.15 26.06 19.33
N LYS A 6 1.02 26.42 18.70
CA LYS A 6 0.55 25.74 17.48
C LYS A 6 1.63 25.82 16.40
N MET A 7 2.41 24.76 16.22
CA MET A 7 3.28 24.63 15.06
C MET A 7 2.37 24.42 13.83
N PRO A 8 2.59 25.15 12.73
CA PRO A 8 1.82 24.91 11.51
C PRO A 8 2.08 23.48 11.03
N PHE A 9 1.02 22.68 10.87
CA PHE A 9 1.12 21.27 10.49
C PHE A 9 1.93 21.06 9.19
N VAL A 10 1.88 22.04 8.28
CA VAL A 10 2.67 22.07 7.04
C VAL A 10 4.16 21.88 7.30
N TRP A 11 4.72 22.49 8.35
CA TRP A 11 6.14 22.32 8.68
C TRP A 11 6.46 20.91 9.17
N VAL A 12 5.56 20.29 9.92
CA VAL A 12 5.71 18.90 10.38
C VAL A 12 5.66 17.93 9.19
N PHE A 13 4.75 18.18 8.25
CA PHE A 13 4.65 17.41 7.01
C PHE A 13 5.93 17.52 6.17
N VAL A 14 6.40 18.75 5.91
CA VAL A 14 7.64 19.01 5.16
C VAL A 14 8.85 18.39 5.88
N PHE A 15 8.92 18.51 7.20
CA PHE A 15 9.99 17.90 7.99
C PHE A 15 10.04 16.38 7.82
N CYS A 16 8.88 15.70 7.87
CA CYS A 16 8.82 14.25 7.62
C CYS A 16 9.30 13.86 6.22
N LEU A 17 8.97 14.65 5.20
CA LEU A 17 9.46 14.42 3.84
C LEU A 17 10.99 14.57 3.78
N VAL A 18 11.53 15.68 4.28
CA VAL A 18 12.96 15.98 4.24
C VAL A 18 13.76 14.90 4.97
N VAL A 19 13.34 14.50 6.17
CA VAL A 19 14.03 13.46 6.94
C VAL A 19 14.03 12.13 6.18
N LYS A 20 12.90 11.72 5.59
CA LYS A 20 12.85 10.49 4.77
C LYS A 20 13.72 10.57 3.52
N CYS A 21 13.83 11.75 2.89
CA CYS A 21 14.72 11.94 1.76
C CYS A 21 16.20 11.73 2.14
N LEU A 22 16.62 12.05 3.37
CA LEU A 22 17.98 11.76 3.84
C LEU A 22 18.27 10.25 3.85
N PHE A 23 17.26 9.42 4.10
CA PHE A 23 17.43 7.97 4.08
C PHE A 23 17.51 7.39 2.66
N LEU A 24 17.20 8.15 1.60
CA LEU A 24 17.45 7.71 0.22
C LEU A 24 18.95 7.52 -0.05
N PHE A 25 19.81 8.25 0.65
CA PHE A 25 21.27 8.10 0.56
C PHE A 25 21.79 6.79 1.15
N THR A 26 20.94 6.00 1.83
CA THR A 26 21.33 4.67 2.30
C THR A 26 21.34 3.62 1.18
N HIS A 27 20.77 3.94 0.01
CA HIS A 27 20.64 3.03 -1.13
C HIS A 27 19.97 1.69 -0.80
N HIS A 28 19.21 1.64 0.29
CA HIS A 28 18.54 0.43 0.74
C HIS A 28 17.22 0.23 -0.01
N ILE A 29 17.30 -0.45 -1.15
CA ILE A 29 16.16 -0.82 -2.00
C ILE A 29 15.87 -2.32 -1.80
N GLN A 30 14.60 -2.69 -1.78
CA GLN A 30 14.21 -4.09 -1.68
C GLN A 30 14.43 -4.83 -3.00
N GLU A 31 14.92 -6.06 -2.95
CA GLU A 31 15.18 -6.89 -4.14
C GLU A 31 13.93 -7.05 -5.04
N ASP A 32 12.77 -7.22 -4.42
CA ASP A 32 11.48 -7.34 -5.11
C ASP A 32 11.10 -6.10 -5.94
N ALA A 33 11.61 -4.91 -5.58
CA ALA A 33 11.36 -3.68 -6.33
C ALA A 33 12.00 -3.74 -7.72
N PHE A 34 13.19 -4.33 -7.84
CA PHE A 34 13.89 -4.47 -9.12
C PHE A 34 13.12 -5.36 -10.10
N ILE A 35 12.40 -6.37 -9.61
CA ILE A 35 11.54 -7.21 -10.46
C ILE A 35 10.45 -6.34 -11.10
N SER A 36 9.78 -5.52 -10.30
CA SER A 36 8.71 -4.63 -10.80
C SER A 36 9.23 -3.60 -11.79
N TRP A 37 10.41 -3.04 -11.55
CA TRP A 37 11.04 -2.08 -12.45
C TRP A 37 11.54 -2.71 -13.75
N ARG A 38 12.03 -3.95 -13.69
CA ARG A 38 12.43 -4.71 -14.88
C ARG A 38 11.24 -5.05 -15.76
N VAL A 39 10.11 -5.46 -15.17
CA VAL A 39 8.87 -5.70 -15.92
C VAL A 39 8.35 -4.39 -16.55
N ALA A 40 8.45 -3.27 -15.82
CA ALA A 40 8.09 -1.96 -16.36
C ALA A 40 8.99 -1.54 -17.54
N GLN A 41 10.30 -1.84 -17.48
CA GLN A 41 11.23 -1.59 -18.58
C GLN A 41 10.89 -2.46 -19.80
N ASN A 42 10.64 -3.75 -19.59
CA ASN A 42 10.27 -4.66 -20.69
C ASN A 42 8.94 -4.27 -21.34
N LEU A 43 8.01 -3.69 -20.58
CA LEU A 43 6.78 -3.11 -21.14
C LEU A 43 7.07 -1.98 -22.13
N LEU A 44 8.06 -1.13 -21.83
CA LEU A 44 8.45 -0.03 -22.71
C LEU A 44 9.30 -0.49 -23.90
N GLU A 45 10.21 -1.45 -23.69
CA GLU A 45 11.13 -1.92 -24.73
C GLU A 45 10.46 -2.90 -25.70
N TYR A 46 9.64 -3.82 -25.20
CA TYR A 46 9.10 -4.94 -25.97
C TYR A 46 7.56 -4.94 -26.06
N GLY A 47 6.88 -4.04 -25.35
CA GLY A 47 5.42 -4.04 -25.28
C GLY A 47 4.85 -5.19 -24.44
N VAL A 48 5.70 -5.91 -23.70
CA VAL A 48 5.32 -7.13 -22.98
C VAL A 48 5.48 -6.94 -21.46
N LEU A 49 4.42 -7.21 -20.71
CA LEU A 49 4.43 -7.28 -19.24
C LEU A 49 5.05 -8.61 -18.77
N GLY A 50 6.33 -8.81 -19.06
CA GLY A 50 7.07 -10.01 -18.71
C GLY A 50 8.36 -9.68 -17.98
N TYR A 51 8.90 -10.63 -17.21
CA TYR A 51 10.23 -10.48 -16.61
C TYR A 51 11.36 -10.84 -17.59
N ASN A 52 11.16 -11.88 -18.40
CA ASN A 52 12.14 -12.38 -19.37
C ASN A 52 11.89 -11.82 -20.77
N GLY A 53 12.11 -10.51 -20.95
CA GLY A 53 12.06 -9.84 -22.26
C GLY A 53 10.71 -10.00 -22.94
N ASN A 54 10.69 -10.66 -24.11
CA ASN A 54 9.52 -10.80 -24.98
C ASN A 54 8.49 -11.83 -24.49
N VAL A 55 8.79 -12.60 -23.43
CA VAL A 55 7.89 -13.65 -22.97
C VAL A 55 6.96 -13.10 -21.89
N PRO A 56 5.63 -13.17 -22.07
CA PRO A 56 4.65 -12.74 -21.07
C PRO A 56 4.61 -13.75 -19.92
N ILE A 57 5.53 -13.61 -18.96
CA ILE A 57 5.53 -14.38 -17.72
C ILE A 57 5.03 -13.49 -16.59
N SER A 58 3.94 -13.91 -15.95
CA SER A 58 3.34 -13.20 -14.82
C SER A 58 4.23 -13.26 -13.57
N ALA A 59 5.17 -12.32 -13.49
CA ALA A 59 6.12 -12.21 -12.38
C ALA A 59 5.67 -11.20 -11.30
N SER A 60 4.98 -10.12 -11.69
CA SER A 60 4.53 -9.10 -10.75
C SER A 60 3.06 -9.28 -10.39
N THR A 61 2.77 -9.23 -9.08
CA THR A 61 1.41 -9.23 -8.54
C THR A 61 0.79 -7.83 -8.43
N THR A 62 1.52 -6.79 -8.87
CA THR A 62 1.18 -5.38 -8.67
C THR A 62 1.12 -4.60 -9.98
N HIS A 63 0.14 -4.93 -10.84
CA HIS A 63 0.02 -4.35 -12.19
C HIS A 63 0.01 -2.81 -12.18
N LEU A 64 -0.76 -2.18 -11.28
CA LEU A 64 -0.83 -0.73 -11.20
C LEU A 64 0.54 -0.09 -10.92
N TYR A 65 1.35 -0.70 -10.06
CA TYR A 65 2.66 -0.18 -9.70
C TYR A 65 3.68 -0.36 -10.82
N VAL A 66 3.57 -1.45 -11.59
CA VAL A 66 4.36 -1.66 -12.80
C VAL A 66 4.06 -0.60 -13.85
N PHE A 67 2.78 -0.32 -14.12
CA PHE A 67 2.40 0.76 -15.05
C PHE A 67 2.90 2.13 -14.58
N LEU A 68 2.77 2.43 -13.29
CA LEU A 68 3.30 3.67 -12.72
C LEU A 68 4.82 3.74 -12.91
N SER A 69 5.55 2.66 -12.63
CA SER A 69 6.99 2.59 -12.82
C SER A 69 7.37 2.80 -14.29
N ALA A 70 6.59 2.26 -15.22
CA ALA A 70 6.80 2.48 -16.66
C ALA A 70 6.59 3.95 -17.05
N ILE A 71 5.58 4.64 -16.50
CA ILE A 71 5.39 6.08 -16.72
C ILE A 71 6.61 6.87 -16.23
N PHE A 72 7.13 6.55 -15.04
CA PHE A 72 8.33 7.22 -14.52
C PHE A 72 9.57 6.94 -15.37
N GLN A 73 9.74 5.72 -15.87
CA GLN A 73 10.82 5.37 -16.80
C GLN A 73 10.69 6.10 -18.14
N ALA A 74 9.48 6.24 -18.66
CA ALA A 74 9.24 6.98 -19.91
C ALA A 74 9.55 8.48 -19.78
N ILE A 75 9.26 9.09 -18.62
CA ILE A 75 9.47 10.53 -18.39
C ILE A 75 10.93 10.84 -18.04
N PHE A 76 11.56 10.05 -17.16
CA PHE A 76 12.88 10.35 -16.60
C PHE A 76 14.03 9.51 -17.20
N GLY A 77 13.70 8.53 -18.04
CA GLY A 77 14.65 7.58 -18.62
C GLY A 77 15.02 6.42 -17.69
N PHE A 78 15.57 5.35 -18.27
CA PHE A 78 15.89 4.09 -17.56
C PHE A 78 16.95 4.23 -16.46
N GLU A 79 17.80 5.25 -16.51
CA GLU A 79 18.88 5.41 -15.52
C GLU A 79 18.47 6.26 -14.32
N ARG A 80 17.55 7.22 -14.51
CA ARG A 80 17.27 8.26 -13.50
C ARG A 80 15.91 8.15 -12.83
N PHE A 81 15.05 7.23 -13.28
CA PHE A 81 13.68 7.09 -12.76
C PHE A 81 13.59 6.69 -11.27
N VAL A 82 14.62 6.04 -10.73
CA VAL A 82 14.61 5.48 -9.38
C VAL A 82 14.34 6.57 -8.32
N TYR A 83 15.10 7.66 -8.31
CA TYR A 83 14.93 8.72 -7.31
C TYR A 83 13.57 9.43 -7.40
N PRO A 84 13.08 9.87 -8.58
CA PRO A 84 11.73 10.40 -8.74
C PRO A 84 10.64 9.44 -8.24
N LEU A 85 10.75 8.13 -8.55
CA LEU A 85 9.78 7.13 -8.10
C LEU A 85 9.81 6.96 -6.57
N LEU A 86 10.99 6.96 -5.96
CA LEU A 86 11.14 6.89 -4.51
C LEU A 86 10.61 8.14 -3.81
N LEU A 87 10.86 9.34 -4.36
CA LEU A 87 10.27 10.59 -3.85
C LEU A 87 8.75 10.55 -3.93
N PHE A 88 8.19 10.03 -5.03
CA PHE A 88 6.76 9.80 -5.16
C PHE A 88 6.23 8.85 -4.07
N ASN A 89 6.90 7.73 -3.82
CA ASN A 89 6.50 6.81 -2.75
C ASN A 89 6.54 7.47 -1.36
N ILE A 90 7.59 8.24 -1.05
CA ILE A 90 7.72 8.99 0.20
C ILE A 90 6.55 9.97 0.35
N PHE A 91 6.22 10.69 -0.73
CA PHE A 91 5.10 11.63 -0.74
C PHE A 91 3.77 10.92 -0.52
N CYS A 92 3.49 9.85 -1.27
CA CYS A 92 2.28 9.04 -1.14
C CYS A 92 2.14 8.46 0.27
N PHE A 93 3.21 7.91 0.85
CA PHE A 93 3.15 7.38 2.20
C PHE A 93 2.85 8.47 3.23
N THR A 94 3.51 9.62 3.12
CA THR A 94 3.37 10.74 4.08
C THR A 94 1.99 11.39 3.97
N LEU A 95 1.43 11.49 2.76
CA LEU A 95 0.05 11.94 2.56
C LEU A 95 -0.98 10.87 3.01
N GLY A 96 -0.69 9.60 2.76
CA GLY A 96 -1.52 8.48 3.20
C GLY A 96 -1.63 8.37 4.72
N SER A 97 -0.50 8.52 5.41
CA SER A 97 -0.46 8.54 6.87
C SER A 97 -1.22 9.72 7.46
N TYR A 98 -1.24 10.88 6.78
CA TYR A 98 -2.07 12.01 7.20
C TYR A 98 -3.55 11.63 7.19
N TYR A 99 -4.07 11.13 6.06
CA TYR A 99 -5.48 10.73 5.98
C TYR A 99 -5.82 9.58 6.92
N PHE A 100 -4.92 8.60 7.05
CA PHE A 100 -5.08 7.48 7.97
C PHE A 100 -5.24 7.95 9.42
N LEU A 101 -4.35 8.82 9.90
CA LEU A 101 -4.41 9.31 11.27
C LEU A 101 -5.61 10.23 11.51
N ARG A 102 -6.09 10.95 10.49
CA ARG A 102 -7.31 11.77 10.56
C ARG A 102 -8.58 10.95 10.78
N VAL A 103 -8.55 9.64 10.52
CA VAL A 103 -9.65 8.73 10.87
C VAL A 103 -9.76 8.58 12.38
N PHE A 104 -8.63 8.53 13.09
CA PHE A 104 -8.59 8.33 14.54
C PHE A 104 -8.69 9.65 15.33
N GLN A 105 -8.27 10.77 14.74
CA GLN A 105 -8.25 12.05 15.42
C GLN A 105 -8.97 13.13 14.61
N ALA A 106 -10.18 13.47 15.08
CA ALA A 106 -11.06 14.44 14.43
C ALA A 106 -10.62 15.91 14.64
N LYS A 107 -9.77 16.22 15.63
CA LYS A 107 -9.37 17.60 15.96
C LYS A 107 -7.85 17.82 15.78
N GLU A 108 -7.49 18.97 15.22
CA GLU A 108 -6.10 19.42 15.07
C GLU A 108 -5.55 19.90 16.42
N GLU A 109 -5.32 18.94 17.30
CA GLU A 109 -4.59 19.16 18.54
C GLU A 109 -3.09 19.01 18.32
N PRO A 110 -2.23 19.67 19.13
CA PRO A 110 -0.79 19.47 19.06
C PRO A 110 -0.36 17.99 19.21
N SER A 111 -1.19 17.15 19.83
CA SER A 111 -1.03 15.69 19.93
C SER A 111 -1.02 15.00 18.55
N PHE A 112 -1.81 15.49 17.58
CA PHE A 112 -1.85 14.94 16.23
C PHE A 112 -0.50 15.08 15.52
N ALA A 113 0.14 16.24 15.65
CA ALA A 113 1.44 16.50 15.04
C ALA A 113 2.53 15.55 15.57
N TRP A 114 2.53 15.30 16.89
CA TRP A 114 3.47 14.36 17.50
C TRP A 114 3.23 12.93 17.04
N ILE A 115 1.97 12.48 17.01
CA ILE A 115 1.63 11.12 16.55
C ILE A 115 1.97 10.96 15.07
N PHE A 116 1.67 11.96 14.25
CA PHE A 116 2.03 11.97 12.83
C PHE A 116 3.54 11.86 12.61
N LEU A 117 4.33 12.61 13.38
CA LEU A 117 5.78 12.58 13.32
C LEU A 117 6.31 11.21 13.76
N LEU A 118 5.85 10.69 14.91
CA LEU A 118 6.24 9.37 15.42
C LEU A 118 5.88 8.24 14.45
N PHE A 119 4.69 8.28 13.86
CA PHE A 119 4.25 7.30 12.87
C PHE A 119 5.14 7.32 11.62
N ASN A 120 5.40 8.51 11.06
CA ASN A 120 6.17 8.64 9.82
C ASN A 120 7.66 8.38 10.00
N LEU A 121 8.24 8.76 11.14
CA LEU A 121 9.66 8.59 11.45
C LEU A 121 9.96 7.28 12.19
N SER A 122 8.93 6.46 12.46
CA SER A 122 9.15 5.11 12.95
C SER A 122 9.99 4.30 11.95
N PRO A 123 10.87 3.39 12.42
CA PRO A 123 11.62 2.51 11.53
C PRO A 123 10.75 1.80 10.46
N PRO A 124 9.56 1.25 10.77
CA PRO A 124 8.69 0.68 9.75
C PRO A 124 8.13 1.73 8.78
N GLY A 125 7.79 2.94 9.24
CA GLY A 125 7.30 4.01 8.39
C GLY A 125 8.34 4.53 7.39
N ILE A 126 9.59 4.66 7.83
CA ILE A 126 10.72 5.04 6.97
C ILE A 126 10.99 3.93 5.94
N LYS A 127 11.11 2.67 6.39
CA LYS A 127 11.32 1.53 5.49
C LYS A 127 10.22 1.43 4.43
N ALA A 128 8.95 1.46 4.83
CA ALA A 128 7.83 1.37 3.90
C ALA A 128 7.82 2.51 2.86
N SER A 129 8.38 3.67 3.18
CA SER A 129 8.46 4.81 2.26
C SER A 129 9.60 4.69 1.23
N ILE A 130 10.66 3.94 1.54
CA ILE A 130 11.96 4.00 0.82
C ILE A 130 12.28 2.72 0.04
N LEU A 131 11.68 1.58 0.40
CA LEU A 131 12.02 0.27 -0.19
C LEU A 131 11.75 0.13 -1.70
N GLY A 132 11.13 1.13 -2.34
CA GLY A 132 10.89 1.13 -3.79
C GLY A 132 9.76 0.21 -4.23
N MET A 133 8.96 -0.27 -3.29
CA MET A 133 7.76 -1.04 -3.54
C MET A 133 6.51 -0.18 -3.41
N GLU A 134 5.38 -0.75 -3.79
CA GLU A 134 4.07 -0.10 -3.87
C GLU A 134 3.49 0.38 -2.52
N TYR A 135 4.17 0.12 -1.40
CA TYR A 135 3.70 0.41 -0.04
C TYR A 135 3.29 1.88 0.17
N GLY A 136 4.00 2.83 -0.42
CA GLY A 136 3.64 4.24 -0.33
C GLY A 136 2.27 4.53 -0.94
N LEU A 137 1.99 3.95 -2.10
CA LEU A 137 0.72 4.09 -2.80
C LEU A 137 -0.40 3.29 -2.10
N VAL A 138 -0.09 2.10 -1.57
CA VAL A 138 -1.01 1.33 -0.70
C VAL A 138 -1.46 2.17 0.49
N MET A 139 -0.51 2.77 1.21
CA MET A 139 -0.81 3.58 2.39
C MET A 139 -1.68 4.79 2.04
N LEU A 140 -1.43 5.41 0.89
CA LEU A 140 -2.27 6.49 0.37
C LEU A 140 -3.71 6.03 0.12
N LEU A 141 -3.90 4.97 -0.67
CA LEU A 141 -5.22 4.47 -1.00
C LEU A 141 -5.97 3.98 0.24
N TYR A 142 -5.29 3.36 1.20
CA TYR A 142 -5.89 2.99 2.49
C TYR A 142 -6.33 4.20 3.30
N GLY A 143 -5.47 5.19 3.48
CA GLY A 143 -5.83 6.43 4.18
C GLY A 143 -7.04 7.12 3.53
N LEU A 144 -7.06 7.17 2.20
CA LEU A 144 -8.17 7.75 1.44
C LEU A 144 -9.46 6.94 1.57
N LEU A 145 -9.41 5.60 1.51
CA LEU A 145 -10.62 4.77 1.68
C LEU A 145 -11.22 4.95 3.07
N LEU A 146 -10.39 4.92 4.11
CA LEU A 146 -10.88 5.04 5.47
C LEU A 146 -11.44 6.45 5.72
N TYR A 147 -10.72 7.49 5.30
CA TYR A 147 -11.15 8.87 5.54
C TYR A 147 -12.32 9.29 4.65
N PHE A 148 -12.19 9.20 3.33
CA PHE A 148 -13.26 9.64 2.42
C PHE A 148 -14.40 8.62 2.35
N GLY A 149 -14.07 7.33 2.36
CA GLY A 149 -15.06 6.26 2.30
C GLY A 149 -15.80 6.10 3.63
N LEU A 150 -15.11 5.75 4.72
CA LEU A 150 -15.80 5.44 5.99
C LEU A 150 -16.24 6.69 6.76
N VAL A 151 -15.40 7.73 6.85
CA VAL A 151 -15.74 8.94 7.65
C VAL A 151 -16.63 9.91 6.87
N LYS A 152 -16.23 10.31 5.65
CA LYS A 152 -17.01 11.26 4.84
C LYS A 152 -18.13 10.64 4.01
N LYS A 153 -18.19 9.31 3.89
CA LYS A 153 -19.24 8.57 3.16
C LYS A 153 -19.33 8.94 1.68
N GLU A 154 -18.21 9.31 1.08
CA GLU A 154 -18.13 9.66 -0.34
C GLU A 154 -18.31 8.43 -1.21
N LYS A 155 -19.43 8.37 -1.94
CA LYS A 155 -19.78 7.22 -2.81
C LYS A 155 -18.71 6.95 -3.88
N LYS A 156 -18.12 8.02 -4.43
CA LYS A 156 -17.06 7.91 -5.44
C LYS A 156 -15.79 7.24 -4.87
N ALA A 157 -15.40 7.63 -3.66
CA ALA A 157 -14.25 7.05 -2.98
C ALA A 157 -14.48 5.57 -2.65
N LEU A 158 -15.68 5.22 -2.19
CA LEU A 158 -16.07 3.83 -1.93
C LEU A 158 -16.08 2.97 -3.19
N PHE A 159 -16.27 3.52 -4.39
CA PHE A 159 -16.24 2.74 -5.63
C PHE A 159 -14.83 2.65 -6.24
N ILE A 160 -14.16 3.79 -6.42
CA ILE A 160 -12.89 3.88 -7.15
C ILE A 160 -11.72 3.26 -6.35
N ILE A 161 -11.68 3.49 -5.04
CA ILE A 161 -10.52 3.11 -4.24
C ILE A 161 -10.40 1.58 -4.07
N PRO A 162 -11.48 0.82 -3.81
CA PRO A 162 -11.40 -0.64 -3.80
C PRO A 162 -10.93 -1.25 -5.12
N PHE A 163 -11.37 -0.68 -6.24
CA PHE A 163 -10.92 -1.07 -7.57
C PHE A 163 -9.39 -0.89 -7.70
N LEU A 164 -8.89 0.31 -7.37
CA LEU A 164 -7.46 0.62 -7.44
C LEU A 164 -6.63 -0.23 -6.47
N LEU A 165 -7.13 -0.48 -5.25
CA LEU A 165 -6.44 -1.30 -4.25
C LEU A 165 -6.19 -2.72 -4.75
N LEU A 166 -7.17 -3.33 -5.42
CA LEU A 166 -7.05 -4.69 -5.95
C LEU A 166 -6.11 -4.77 -7.16
N TRP A 167 -6.12 -3.75 -8.01
CA TRP A 167 -5.16 -3.58 -9.11
C TRP A 167 -3.72 -3.40 -8.63
N LEU A 168 -3.59 -2.85 -7.43
CA LEU A 168 -2.31 -2.61 -6.81
C LEU A 168 -1.82 -3.88 -6.10
N ARG A 169 -2.67 -4.55 -5.30
CA ARG A 169 -2.37 -5.86 -4.69
C ARG A 169 -3.64 -6.67 -4.47
N LEU A 170 -3.62 -7.96 -4.83
CA LEU A 170 -4.73 -8.88 -4.56
C LEU A 170 -4.95 -9.15 -3.07
N ASP A 171 -3.89 -9.14 -2.25
CA ASP A 171 -3.98 -9.34 -0.80
C ASP A 171 -4.85 -8.28 -0.12
N MET A 172 -5.04 -7.12 -0.77
CA MET A 172 -5.87 -6.03 -0.25
C MET A 172 -7.36 -6.37 -0.25
N ALA A 173 -7.76 -7.47 -0.90
CA ALA A 173 -9.09 -8.04 -0.76
C ALA A 173 -9.42 -8.33 0.72
N ILE A 174 -8.46 -8.84 1.49
CA ILE A 174 -8.65 -9.11 2.93
C ILE A 174 -8.98 -7.81 3.67
N PHE A 175 -8.24 -6.74 3.38
CA PHE A 175 -8.49 -5.42 3.96
C PHE A 175 -9.86 -4.86 3.56
N LEU A 176 -10.29 -5.04 2.31
CA LEU A 176 -11.62 -4.64 1.86
C LEU A 176 -12.72 -5.40 2.59
N VAL A 177 -12.54 -6.69 2.84
CA VAL A 177 -13.48 -7.49 3.65
C VAL A 177 -13.56 -6.93 5.08
N PHE A 178 -12.44 -6.62 5.72
CA PHE A 178 -12.46 -5.99 7.06
C PHE A 178 -13.14 -4.62 7.04
N SER A 179 -12.84 -3.79 6.05
CA SER A 179 -13.44 -2.46 5.90
C SER A 179 -14.95 -2.54 5.64
N PHE A 180 -15.42 -3.59 4.94
CA PHE A 180 -16.83 -3.88 4.72
C PHE A 180 -17.54 -4.23 6.03
N PHE A 181 -16.95 -5.12 6.84
CA PHE A 181 -17.50 -5.44 8.16
C PHE A 181 -17.49 -4.23 9.10
N ALA A 182 -16.43 -3.42 9.09
CA ALA A 182 -16.36 -2.18 9.84
C ALA A 182 -17.47 -1.20 9.43
N TRP A 183 -17.77 -1.10 8.14
CA TRP A 183 -18.90 -0.31 7.65
C TRP A 183 -20.25 -0.83 8.17
N ILE A 184 -20.52 -2.13 8.04
CA ILE A 184 -21.79 -2.72 8.51
C ILE A 184 -21.96 -2.50 10.03
N TYR A 185 -20.90 -2.71 10.80
CA TYR A 185 -20.92 -2.54 12.24
C TYR A 185 -21.21 -1.09 12.64
N GLY A 186 -20.52 -0.13 12.02
CA GLY A 186 -20.66 1.29 12.33
C GLY A 186 -21.93 1.96 11.76
N HIS A 187 -22.35 1.57 10.56
CA HIS A 187 -23.40 2.27 9.81
C HIS A 187 -24.70 1.50 9.67
N ARG A 188 -24.74 0.21 10.05
CA ARG A 188 -25.91 -0.67 9.95
C ARG A 188 -26.57 -0.67 8.56
N SER A 189 -25.78 -0.42 7.52
CA SER A 189 -26.22 -0.34 6.12
C SER A 189 -25.26 -1.10 5.22
N PHE A 190 -25.76 -1.54 4.06
CA PHE A 190 -24.97 -2.29 3.10
C PHE A 190 -24.20 -1.34 2.16
N PRO A 191 -22.86 -1.38 2.12
CA PRO A 191 -22.06 -0.47 1.29
C PRO A 191 -21.99 -0.97 -0.17
N VAL A 192 -23.09 -0.81 -0.92
CA VAL A 192 -23.21 -1.30 -2.31
C VAL A 192 -22.06 -0.83 -3.19
N TYR A 193 -21.68 0.45 -3.13
CA TYR A 193 -20.59 1.01 -3.96
C TYR A 193 -19.23 0.37 -3.69
N MET A 194 -18.96 -0.02 -2.44
CA MET A 194 -17.73 -0.70 -2.06
C MET A 194 -17.67 -2.12 -2.61
N VAL A 195 -18.79 -2.83 -2.53
CA VAL A 195 -18.92 -4.19 -3.08
C VAL A 195 -18.79 -4.16 -4.60
N LEU A 196 -19.47 -3.23 -5.27
CA LEU A 196 -19.37 -3.07 -6.72
C LEU A 196 -17.94 -2.72 -7.16
N GLY A 197 -17.27 -1.80 -6.48
CA GLY A 197 -15.87 -1.46 -6.76
C GLY A 197 -14.93 -2.63 -6.53
N GLY A 198 -15.16 -3.41 -5.47
CA GLY A 198 -14.38 -4.62 -5.17
C GLY A 198 -14.59 -5.75 -6.20
N ILE A 199 -15.84 -6.04 -6.57
CA ILE A 199 -16.15 -7.04 -7.59
C ILE A 199 -15.57 -6.64 -8.95
N LEU A 200 -15.72 -5.37 -9.34
CA LEU A 200 -15.14 -4.84 -10.58
C LEU A 200 -13.62 -4.95 -10.56
N GLY A 201 -12.98 -4.59 -9.44
CA GLY A 201 -11.53 -4.72 -9.26
C GLY A 201 -11.06 -6.17 -9.41
N LEU A 202 -11.71 -7.12 -8.74
CA LEU A 202 -11.38 -8.53 -8.86
C LEU A 202 -11.60 -9.05 -10.28
N ALA A 203 -12.75 -8.76 -10.88
CA ALA A 203 -13.09 -9.24 -12.22
C ALA A 203 -12.10 -8.70 -13.27
N THR A 204 -11.69 -7.43 -13.16
CA THR A 204 -10.74 -6.84 -14.10
C THR A 204 -9.32 -7.33 -13.90
N VAL A 205 -8.84 -7.53 -12.66
CA VAL A 205 -7.50 -8.08 -12.42
C VAL A 205 -7.42 -9.53 -12.86
N LEU A 206 -8.40 -10.36 -12.49
CA LEU A 206 -8.44 -11.76 -12.90
C LEU A 206 -8.66 -11.90 -14.42
N GLY A 207 -9.51 -11.05 -15.00
CA GLY A 207 -9.75 -11.01 -16.45
C GLY A 207 -8.51 -10.57 -17.22
N PHE A 208 -7.78 -9.56 -16.71
CA PHE A 208 -6.50 -9.14 -17.28
C PHE A 208 -5.49 -10.28 -17.21
N ASN A 209 -5.38 -10.96 -16.06
CA ASN A 209 -4.45 -12.08 -15.91
C ASN A 209 -4.78 -13.22 -16.86
N TYR A 210 -6.05 -13.59 -16.96
CA TYR A 210 -6.51 -14.65 -17.85
C TYR A 210 -6.28 -14.31 -19.33
N MET A 211 -6.66 -13.10 -19.76
CA MET A 211 -6.53 -12.69 -21.17
C MET A 211 -5.07 -12.46 -21.59
N TYR A 212 -4.23 -11.93 -20.69
CA TYR A 212 -2.87 -11.53 -21.03
C TYR A 212 -1.84 -12.64 -20.81
N PHE A 213 -1.97 -13.41 -19.72
CA PHE A 213 -1.02 -14.47 -19.36
C PHE A 213 -1.55 -15.88 -19.65
N GLY A 214 -2.83 -16.03 -20.00
CA GLY A 214 -3.46 -17.35 -20.18
C GLY A 214 -3.73 -18.10 -18.87
N GLU A 215 -3.42 -17.50 -17.71
CA GLU A 215 -3.58 -18.10 -16.39
C GLU A 215 -4.38 -17.19 -15.45
N VAL A 216 -5.29 -17.77 -14.67
CA VAL A 216 -6.13 -17.04 -13.71
C VAL A 216 -5.33 -16.60 -12.47
N ILE A 217 -4.24 -17.29 -12.16
CA ILE A 217 -3.41 -17.06 -10.95
C ILE A 217 -1.95 -16.89 -11.38
N ASN A 218 -1.33 -15.78 -11.00
CA ASN A 218 0.06 -15.47 -11.36
C ASN A 218 1.04 -16.58 -10.94
N HIS A 219 2.00 -16.91 -11.80
CA HIS A 219 3.04 -17.91 -11.55
C HIS A 219 3.82 -17.67 -10.25
N THR A 220 3.93 -16.43 -9.77
CA THR A 220 4.58 -16.09 -8.51
C THR A 220 3.82 -16.63 -7.29
N ILE A 221 2.48 -16.76 -7.37
CA ILE A 221 1.64 -17.30 -6.30
C ILE A 221 1.77 -18.83 -6.28
N SER A 222 1.82 -19.48 -7.44
CA SER A 222 2.07 -20.92 -7.55
C SER A 222 3.50 -21.30 -7.16
N ALA A 223 4.50 -20.49 -7.53
CA ALA A 223 5.90 -20.67 -7.10
C ALA A 223 6.06 -20.48 -5.58
N LYS A 224 5.40 -19.47 -4.99
CA LYS A 224 5.32 -19.34 -3.52
C LYS A 224 4.57 -20.51 -2.89
N LYS A 225 3.56 -21.09 -3.54
CA LYS A 225 2.88 -22.29 -3.02
C LYS A 225 3.81 -23.50 -2.96
N VAL A 226 4.72 -23.66 -3.93
CA VAL A 226 5.73 -24.74 -3.96
C VAL A 226 6.83 -24.50 -2.93
N ALA A 227 7.39 -23.29 -2.84
CA ALA A 227 8.41 -22.95 -1.84
C ALA A 227 7.90 -23.01 -0.39
N TYR A 228 6.58 -22.86 -0.18
CA TYR A 228 5.93 -22.94 1.13
C TYR A 228 5.31 -24.33 1.39
N GLN A 229 5.55 -25.35 0.57
CA GLN A 229 5.16 -26.73 0.88
C GLN A 229 5.81 -27.20 2.21
N ASP A 230 7.02 -26.76 2.51
CA ASP A 230 7.69 -27.06 3.79
C ASP A 230 7.05 -26.39 5.02
N LEU A 231 6.25 -25.33 4.82
CA LEU A 231 5.47 -24.70 5.90
C LEU A 231 4.12 -25.39 6.17
N VAL A 232 3.71 -26.35 5.33
CA VAL A 232 2.52 -27.18 5.55
C VAL A 232 2.73 -28.17 6.71
N LEU A 233 3.98 -28.43 7.10
CA LEU A 233 4.34 -29.28 8.25
C LEU A 233 4.16 -28.60 9.63
N TYR A 234 3.77 -27.31 9.68
CA TYR A 234 3.50 -26.63 10.96
C TYR A 234 2.02 -26.70 11.36
N PRO A 235 1.70 -27.07 12.61
CA PRO A 235 0.32 -27.10 13.10
C PRO A 235 -0.35 -25.73 12.94
N GLY A 236 -1.62 -25.74 12.54
CA GLY A 236 -2.37 -24.58 12.02
C GLY A 236 -2.30 -23.31 12.88
N TRP A 237 -2.08 -23.42 14.18
CA TRP A 237 -1.91 -22.28 15.08
C TRP A 237 -0.63 -21.47 14.83
N LYS A 238 0.51 -22.13 14.53
CA LYS A 238 1.77 -21.43 14.22
C LYS A 238 1.69 -20.75 12.85
N ARG A 239 1.00 -21.35 11.89
CA ARG A 239 0.74 -20.80 10.55
C ARG A 239 -0.18 -19.58 10.60
N PHE A 240 -1.25 -19.65 11.40
CA PHE A 240 -2.16 -18.53 11.63
C PHE A 240 -1.43 -17.36 12.32
N ASN A 241 -0.62 -17.64 13.34
CA ASN A 241 0.12 -16.61 14.07
C ASN A 241 1.23 -15.96 13.21
N PHE A 242 1.83 -16.71 12.27
CA PHE A 242 2.80 -16.17 11.31
C PHE A 242 2.13 -15.28 10.24
N MET A 243 0.98 -15.70 9.68
CA MET A 243 0.21 -14.87 8.73
C MET A 243 -0.32 -13.60 9.39
N LEU A 244 -0.83 -13.71 10.63
CA LEU A 244 -1.18 -12.54 11.44
C LEU A 244 0.04 -11.66 11.71
N LYS A 245 1.21 -12.19 12.09
CA LYS A 245 2.39 -11.33 12.31
C LYS A 245 2.90 -10.64 11.04
N LYS A 246 2.75 -11.24 9.87
CA LYS A 246 3.24 -10.68 8.60
C LYS A 246 2.29 -9.62 8.03
N GLU A 247 0.98 -9.90 8.03
CA GLU A 247 -0.06 -8.99 7.51
C GLU A 247 -0.57 -8.01 8.58
N PHE A 248 -0.82 -8.50 9.80
CA PHE A 248 -1.23 -7.67 10.94
C PHE A 248 -0.06 -7.11 11.73
N GLY A 249 1.21 -7.50 11.56
CA GLY A 249 2.32 -6.89 12.32
C GLY A 249 2.40 -5.37 12.17
N PHE A 250 2.07 -4.88 10.97
CA PHE A 250 1.96 -3.45 10.69
C PHE A 250 0.70 -2.82 11.31
N LEU A 251 -0.44 -3.51 11.28
CA LEU A 251 -1.73 -3.05 11.81
C LEU A 251 -1.81 -3.11 13.35
N TRP A 252 -1.35 -4.21 13.96
CA TRP A 252 -1.29 -4.43 15.41
C TRP A 252 -0.19 -3.61 16.07
N GLY A 253 0.95 -3.39 15.42
CA GLY A 253 1.97 -2.45 15.92
C GLY A 253 1.39 -1.04 16.10
N CYS A 254 0.56 -0.60 15.16
CA CYS A 254 -0.12 0.69 15.22
C CYS A 254 -1.30 0.71 16.22
N MET A 255 -2.07 -0.38 16.33
CA MET A 255 -3.20 -0.46 17.28
C MET A 255 -2.77 -0.68 18.74
N LEU A 256 -1.68 -1.41 19.00
CA LEU A 256 -1.19 -1.66 20.37
C LEU A 256 -0.42 -0.48 20.97
N CYS A 257 0.22 0.37 20.14
CA CYS A 257 0.86 1.59 20.63
C CYS A 257 -0.12 2.66 21.12
N LEU A 258 -1.43 2.52 20.84
CA LEU A 258 -2.46 3.49 21.23
C LEU A 258 -3.29 3.06 22.44
N LYS A 259 -2.96 1.94 23.09
CA LYS A 259 -3.75 1.43 24.22
C LYS A 259 -3.70 2.20 25.54
N PRO A 260 -2.88 3.25 25.81
CA PRO A 260 -3.02 3.98 27.07
C PRO A 260 -3.83 5.29 26.98
N PHE A 261 -4.49 5.63 25.86
CA PHE A 261 -5.19 6.93 25.73
C PHE A 261 -6.72 6.88 25.59
N CYS A 262 -7.34 5.74 25.92
CA CYS A 262 -8.78 5.67 26.16
C CYS A 262 -9.06 5.31 27.63
N MET A 263 -8.75 6.25 28.53
CA MET A 263 -9.48 6.54 29.76
C MET A 263 -9.46 8.05 29.98
#